data_AF-A0A2E6BUY4-F1
#
_entry.id   AF-A0A2E6BUY4-F1
#
_cell.length_a   1.000
_cell.length_b   1.000
_cell.length_c   1.000
_cell.angle_alpha   90.00
_cell.angle_beta   90.00
_cell.angle_gamma   90.00
#
_symmetry.space_group_name_H-M   'P 1'
#
loop_
_entity.id
_entity.type
_entity.pdbx_description
1 polymer ?
#
loop_
_entity_poly.entity_id
_entity_poly.type
_entity_poly.pdbx_seq_one_letter_code
_entity_poly.pdbx_strand_id
1 'polypeptide(L)'
;MKSKAQSLFLILSGLFIAALVCCNLIFQKFFTWTPFGIYTFEISAGIIPYPITFLVTDIISEIYGRKKANSVVLSGLFASIFVLGIVMVANNVQATEWSPINDATFSNVFGLTGIAVGASMLAYLLAQFIDIRIFHFWKKLTNGKHLWLRNNASTFSSQLVDTATVLVLLCLAGGIAWDKFWVLLLNGFLFKVIMALIDTPILYIVINLIRKRFKLQVGEEIEI
;
A
#
# COMPACT_ATOMS: atom_id res chain seq x y z
N MET A 1 -6.35 18.28 -25.51
CA MET A 1 -6.14 18.20 -24.04
C MET A 1 -6.61 16.86 -23.47
N LYS A 2 -7.83 16.40 -23.78
CA LYS A 2 -8.36 15.09 -23.32
C LYS A 2 -7.45 13.89 -23.60
N SER A 3 -6.90 13.75 -24.81
CA SER A 3 -5.96 12.65 -25.13
C SER A 3 -4.70 12.64 -24.24
N LYS A 4 -4.09 13.81 -23.97
CA LYS A 4 -2.91 13.89 -23.07
C LYS A 4 -3.27 13.58 -21.62
N ALA A 5 -4.47 13.98 -21.17
CA ALA A 5 -4.96 13.67 -19.84
C ALA A 5 -5.26 12.16 -19.69
N GLN A 6 -5.83 11.54 -20.72
CA GLN A 6 -6.06 10.10 -20.75
C GLN A 6 -4.74 9.31 -20.76
N SER A 7 -3.73 9.73 -21.53
CA SER A 7 -2.41 9.11 -21.49
C SER A 7 -1.76 9.19 -20.10
N LEU A 8 -1.84 10.36 -19.43
CA LEU A 8 -1.34 10.50 -18.06
C LEU A 8 -2.09 9.58 -17.10
N PHE A 9 -3.42 9.52 -17.20
CA PHE A 9 -4.24 8.60 -16.38
C PHE A 9 -3.82 7.14 -16.58
N LEU A 10 -3.58 6.72 -17.82
CA LEU A 10 -3.13 5.36 -18.13
C LEU A 10 -1.75 5.06 -17.57
N ILE A 11 -0.80 6.01 -17.67
CA ILE A 11 0.55 5.85 -17.10
C ILE A 11 0.48 5.74 -15.58
N LEU A 12 -0.28 6.61 -14.93
CA LEU A 12 -0.50 6.58 -13.48
C LEU A 12 -1.16 5.25 -13.06
N SER A 13 -2.21 4.84 -13.76
CA SER A 13 -2.90 3.57 -13.50
C SER A 13 -1.97 2.37 -13.66
N GLY A 14 -1.17 2.33 -14.73
CA GLY A 14 -0.19 1.27 -14.98
C GLY A 14 0.89 1.23 -13.91
N LEU A 15 1.39 2.39 -13.49
CA LEU A 15 2.37 2.52 -12.40
C LEU A 15 1.79 2.01 -11.07
N PHE A 16 0.55 2.40 -10.75
CA PHE A 16 -0.14 1.92 -9.55
C PHE A 16 -0.28 0.40 -9.54
N ILE A 17 -0.80 -0.18 -10.64
CA ILE A 17 -1.01 -1.63 -10.75
C ILE A 17 0.33 -2.38 -10.66
N ALA A 18 1.36 -1.91 -11.35
CA ALA A 18 2.69 -2.51 -11.30
C ALA A 18 3.29 -2.46 -9.88
N ALA A 19 3.17 -1.32 -9.20
CA ALA A 19 3.65 -1.15 -7.83
C ALA A 19 2.91 -2.07 -6.84
N LEU A 20 1.57 -2.15 -6.96
CA LEU A 20 0.72 -3.00 -6.11
C LEU A 20 0.99 -4.50 -6.34
N VAL A 21 1.13 -4.94 -7.59
CA VAL A 21 1.49 -6.33 -7.88
C VAL A 21 2.89 -6.65 -7.38
N CYS A 22 3.85 -5.75 -7.63
CA CYS A 22 5.23 -5.93 -7.20
C CYS A 22 5.35 -6.05 -5.68
N CYS A 23 4.64 -5.21 -4.92
CA CYS A 23 4.70 -5.26 -3.45
C CYS A 23 4.26 -6.63 -2.91
N ASN A 24 3.21 -7.23 -3.51
CA ASN A 24 2.71 -8.54 -3.13
C ASN A 24 3.68 -9.68 -3.46
N LEU A 25 4.57 -9.52 -4.44
CA LEU A 25 5.52 -10.56 -4.82
C LEU A 25 6.83 -10.51 -4.02
N ILE A 26 7.24 -9.32 -3.58
CA ILE A 26 8.54 -9.13 -2.91
C ILE A 26 8.42 -9.01 -1.39
N PHE A 27 7.21 -9.07 -0.82
CA PHE A 27 6.98 -8.79 0.60
C PHE A 27 7.74 -9.73 1.56
N GLN A 28 8.04 -10.97 1.15
CA GLN A 28 8.75 -11.92 2.00
C GLN A 28 10.24 -11.60 2.18
N LYS A 29 10.79 -10.71 1.35
CA LYS A 29 12.19 -10.29 1.48
C LYS A 29 12.28 -9.18 2.50
N PHE A 30 13.03 -9.37 3.57
CA PHE A 30 13.32 -8.34 4.56
C PHE A 30 14.70 -7.75 4.34
N PHE A 31 14.85 -6.46 4.63
CA PHE A 31 16.11 -5.74 4.51
C PHE A 31 16.28 -4.76 5.66
N THR A 32 17.53 -4.39 5.92
CA THR A 32 17.89 -3.35 6.88
C THR A 32 18.13 -2.03 6.17
N TRP A 33 17.67 -0.94 6.78
CA TRP A 33 17.88 0.42 6.31
C TRP A 33 18.21 1.33 7.48
N THR A 34 19.40 1.95 7.45
CA THR A 34 19.88 2.82 8.54
C THR A 34 20.05 4.25 8.04
N PRO A 35 18.97 5.04 7.91
CA PRO A 35 19.08 6.42 7.47
C PRO A 35 19.95 7.23 8.43
N PHE A 36 20.96 7.91 7.87
CA PHE A 36 21.89 8.80 8.58
C PHE A 36 22.63 8.16 9.76
N GLY A 37 22.67 6.83 9.89
CA GLY A 37 23.32 6.13 11.00
C GLY A 37 22.58 6.23 12.34
N ILE A 38 21.36 6.77 12.38
CA ILE A 38 20.65 7.09 13.64
C ILE A 38 19.84 5.90 14.16
N TYR A 39 19.13 5.20 13.27
CA TYR A 39 18.25 4.09 13.61
C TYR A 39 18.24 3.04 12.50
N THR A 40 18.32 1.76 12.85
CA THR A 40 18.30 0.66 11.87
C THR A 40 16.89 0.09 11.79
N PHE A 41 16.20 0.39 10.69
CA PHE A 41 14.93 -0.21 10.34
C PHE A 41 15.15 -1.61 9.78
N GLU A 42 14.42 -2.59 10.29
CA GLU A 42 14.22 -3.90 9.67
C GLU A 42 12.80 -3.90 9.09
N ILE A 43 12.69 -3.95 7.75
CA ILE A 43 11.43 -3.77 7.02
C ILE A 43 11.33 -4.74 5.84
N SER A 44 10.09 -5.05 5.46
CA SER A 44 9.78 -5.83 4.27
C SER A 44 10.05 -5.02 3.00
N ALA A 45 10.64 -5.63 1.97
CA ALA A 45 10.79 -5.05 0.64
C ALA A 45 9.44 -4.72 0.00
N GLY A 46 8.36 -5.36 0.42
CA GLY A 46 7.00 -5.04 -0.01
C GLY A 46 6.56 -3.63 0.39
N ILE A 47 7.23 -2.98 1.35
CA ILE A 47 6.92 -1.59 1.74
C ILE A 47 7.49 -0.56 0.74
N ILE A 48 8.45 -0.94 -0.11
CA ILE A 48 9.14 -0.02 -1.02
C ILE A 48 8.18 0.62 -2.03
N PRO A 49 7.23 -0.11 -2.65
CA PRO A 49 6.30 0.50 -3.61
C PRO A 49 5.19 1.33 -2.96
N TYR A 50 4.98 1.25 -1.64
CA TYR A 50 3.86 1.92 -0.95
C TYR A 50 3.81 3.45 -1.19
N PRO A 51 4.91 4.22 -1.03
CA PRO A 51 4.91 5.66 -1.27
C PRO A 51 4.43 6.01 -2.69
N ILE A 52 4.85 5.20 -3.68
CA ILE A 52 4.42 5.36 -5.08
C ILE A 52 2.92 5.09 -5.20
N THR A 53 2.41 4.01 -4.59
CA THR A 53 0.98 3.68 -4.68
C THR A 53 0.09 4.78 -4.08
N PHE A 54 0.46 5.33 -2.91
CA PHE A 54 -0.29 6.43 -2.28
C PHE A 54 -0.22 7.70 -3.11
N LEU A 55 1.00 8.13 -3.48
CA LEU A 55 1.21 9.32 -4.30
C LEU A 55 0.40 9.28 -5.60
N VAL A 56 0.45 8.15 -6.32
CA VAL A 56 -0.28 7.97 -7.57
C VAL A 56 -1.79 7.97 -7.35
N THR A 57 -2.29 7.30 -6.31
CA THR A 57 -3.74 7.27 -6.00
C THR A 57 -4.25 8.66 -5.63
N ASP A 58 -3.47 9.45 -4.89
CA ASP A 58 -3.82 10.82 -4.51
C ASP A 58 -3.83 11.75 -5.73
N ILE A 59 -2.84 11.64 -6.62
CA ILE A 59 -2.82 12.39 -7.89
C ILE A 59 -4.05 12.04 -8.72
N ILE A 60 -4.39 10.75 -8.84
CA ILE A 60 -5.56 10.34 -9.63
C ILE A 60 -6.85 10.88 -9.00
N SER A 61 -6.97 10.81 -7.67
CA SER A 61 -8.13 11.30 -6.93
C SER A 61 -8.33 12.79 -7.10
N GLU A 62 -7.26 13.58 -7.02
CA GLU A 62 -7.32 15.04 -7.13
C GLU A 62 -7.54 15.53 -8.57
N ILE A 63 -6.96 14.85 -9.57
CA ILE A 63 -6.99 15.33 -10.96
C ILE A 63 -8.15 14.72 -11.75
N TYR A 64 -8.55 13.48 -11.48
CA TYR A 64 -9.56 12.74 -12.24
C TYR A 64 -10.77 12.34 -11.40
N GLY A 65 -10.78 12.72 -10.13
CA GLY A 65 -11.88 12.49 -9.20
C GLY A 65 -11.87 11.10 -8.55
N ARG A 66 -12.61 11.01 -7.44
CA ARG A 66 -12.72 9.81 -6.60
C ARG A 66 -13.18 8.57 -7.36
N LYS A 67 -14.11 8.72 -8.33
CA LYS A 67 -14.64 7.57 -9.09
C LYS A 67 -13.54 6.87 -9.89
N LYS A 68 -12.67 7.62 -10.56
CA LYS A 68 -11.56 7.08 -11.35
C LYS A 68 -10.49 6.46 -10.45
N ALA A 69 -10.17 7.09 -9.33
CA ALA A 69 -9.25 6.52 -8.34
C ALA A 69 -9.74 5.16 -7.82
N ASN A 70 -11.03 5.06 -7.44
CA ASN A 70 -11.64 3.80 -7.03
C ASN A 70 -11.57 2.73 -8.13
N SER A 71 -11.81 3.11 -9.39
CA SER A 71 -11.68 2.18 -10.52
C SER A 71 -10.25 1.64 -10.66
N VAL A 72 -9.24 2.49 -10.51
CA VAL A 72 -7.82 2.08 -10.58
C VAL A 72 -7.44 1.15 -9.44
N VAL A 73 -7.88 1.46 -8.21
CA VAL A 73 -7.68 0.58 -7.04
C VAL A 73 -8.32 -0.79 -7.27
N LEU A 74 -9.57 -0.81 -7.76
CA LEU A 74 -10.28 -2.07 -8.05
C LEU A 74 -9.60 -2.87 -9.18
N SER A 75 -9.13 -2.19 -10.23
CA SER A 75 -8.34 -2.83 -11.30
C SER A 75 -7.03 -3.42 -10.78
N GLY A 76 -6.34 -2.72 -9.86
CA GLY A 76 -5.14 -3.23 -9.20
C GLY A 76 -5.41 -4.45 -8.32
N LEU A 77 -6.52 -4.47 -7.58
CA LEU A 77 -6.94 -5.63 -6.82
C LEU A 77 -7.22 -6.84 -7.73
N PHE A 78 -7.97 -6.64 -8.82
CA PHE A 78 -8.23 -7.70 -9.79
C PHE A 78 -6.94 -8.22 -10.45
N ALA A 79 -6.03 -7.32 -10.84
CA ALA A 79 -4.73 -7.70 -11.36
C ALA A 79 -3.90 -8.49 -10.34
N SER A 80 -3.95 -8.12 -9.06
CA SER A 80 -3.28 -8.84 -7.97
C SER A 80 -3.82 -10.25 -7.78
N ILE A 81 -5.16 -10.42 -7.83
CA ILE A 81 -5.80 -11.75 -7.77
C ILE A 81 -5.42 -12.59 -8.98
N PHE A 82 -5.40 -12.00 -10.19
CA PHE A 82 -5.00 -12.68 -11.41
C PHE A 82 -3.55 -13.17 -11.33
N VAL A 83 -2.62 -12.31 -10.91
CA VAL A 83 -1.20 -12.68 -10.73
C VAL A 83 -1.06 -13.73 -9.64
N LEU A 84 -1.79 -13.62 -8.53
CA LEU A 84 -1.80 -14.63 -7.48
C LEU A 84 -2.23 -16.00 -8.03
N GLY A 85 -3.27 -16.05 -8.87
CA GLY A 85 -3.71 -17.28 -9.52
C GLY A 85 -2.62 -17.90 -10.40
N ILE A 86 -1.92 -17.09 -11.19
CA ILE A 86 -0.78 -17.57 -12.01
C ILE A 86 0.35 -18.10 -11.13
N VAL A 87 0.70 -17.38 -10.08
CA VAL A 87 1.77 -17.77 -9.14
C VAL A 87 1.41 -19.06 -8.40
N MET A 88 0.16 -19.24 -8.02
CA MET A 88 -0.33 -20.48 -7.41
C MET A 88 -0.21 -21.66 -8.39
N VAL A 89 -0.62 -21.48 -9.65
CA VAL A 89 -0.46 -22.52 -10.67
C VAL A 89 1.02 -22.85 -10.87
N ALA A 90 1.88 -21.83 -10.99
CA ALA A 90 3.33 -22.02 -11.14
C ALA A 90 3.94 -22.78 -9.95
N ASN A 91 3.49 -22.51 -8.73
CA ASN A 91 3.96 -23.21 -7.53
C ASN A 91 3.52 -24.69 -7.45
N ASN A 92 2.50 -25.10 -8.19
CA ASN A 92 2.00 -26.49 -8.21
C ASN A 92 2.61 -27.33 -9.35
N VAL A 93 3.32 -26.71 -10.28
CA VAL A 93 4.01 -27.43 -11.36
C VAL A 93 5.41 -27.80 -10.90
N GLN A 94 5.78 -29.06 -11.11
CA GLN A 94 7.10 -29.57 -10.71
C GLN A 94 8.22 -28.95 -11.56
N ALA A 95 9.26 -28.46 -10.89
CA ALA A 95 10.48 -27.99 -11.54
C ALA A 95 11.20 -29.14 -12.26
N THR A 96 11.70 -28.85 -13.47
CA THR A 96 12.58 -29.77 -14.19
C THR A 96 13.95 -29.88 -13.50
N GLU A 97 14.67 -30.98 -13.74
CA GLU A 97 15.98 -31.20 -13.10
C GLU A 97 17.04 -30.13 -13.45
N TRP A 98 16.93 -29.51 -14.61
CA TRP A 98 17.83 -28.44 -15.06
C TRP A 98 17.38 -27.03 -14.62
N SER A 99 16.22 -26.91 -13.96
CA SER A 99 15.71 -25.62 -13.52
C SER A 99 16.65 -25.01 -12.46
N PRO A 100 17.02 -23.73 -12.59
CA PRO A 100 17.83 -23.05 -11.59
C PRO A 100 17.10 -22.82 -10.26
N ILE A 101 15.77 -22.89 -10.27
CA ILE A 101 14.91 -22.72 -9.09
C ILE A 101 14.11 -24.01 -8.90
N ASN A 102 14.22 -24.60 -7.72
CA ASN A 102 13.47 -25.80 -7.34
C ASN A 102 12.13 -25.44 -6.67
N ASP A 103 11.25 -26.44 -6.52
CA ASP A 103 9.91 -26.29 -5.95
C ASP A 103 9.95 -25.70 -4.53
N ALA A 104 10.88 -26.17 -3.70
CA ALA A 104 11.03 -25.69 -2.32
C ALA A 104 11.39 -24.19 -2.27
N THR A 105 12.30 -23.74 -3.12
CA THR A 105 12.71 -22.33 -3.19
C THR A 105 11.57 -21.47 -3.73
N PHE A 106 10.89 -21.91 -4.79
CA PHE A 106 9.76 -21.18 -5.35
C PHE A 106 8.62 -21.06 -4.33
N SER A 107 8.32 -22.13 -3.58
CA SER A 107 7.30 -22.14 -2.53
C SER A 107 7.68 -21.28 -1.34
N ASN A 108 8.95 -21.23 -0.95
CA ASN A 108 9.41 -20.30 0.08
C ASN A 108 9.21 -18.84 -0.36
N VAL A 109 9.48 -18.50 -1.61
CA VAL A 109 9.33 -17.12 -2.11
C VAL A 109 7.86 -16.73 -2.30
N PHE A 110 7.04 -17.62 -2.86
CA PHE A 110 5.71 -17.27 -3.33
C PHE A 110 4.55 -17.97 -2.60
N GLY A 111 4.81 -19.03 -1.84
CA GLY A 111 3.78 -19.86 -1.20
C GLY A 111 2.92 -19.10 -0.17
N LEU A 112 3.48 -18.09 0.49
CA LEU A 112 2.73 -17.25 1.41
C LEU A 112 2.04 -16.05 0.74
N THR A 113 2.22 -15.83 -0.57
CA THR A 113 1.62 -14.68 -1.27
C THR A 113 0.10 -14.68 -1.14
N GLY A 114 -0.54 -15.85 -1.21
CA GLY A 114 -1.99 -15.96 -1.04
C GLY A 114 -2.46 -15.57 0.37
N ILE A 115 -1.72 -16.02 1.39
CA ILE A 115 -1.97 -15.66 2.79
C ILE A 115 -1.74 -14.17 3.00
N ALA A 116 -0.67 -13.60 2.44
CA ALA A 116 -0.34 -12.19 2.58
C ALA A 116 -1.39 -11.27 1.93
N VAL A 117 -1.88 -11.64 0.74
CA VAL A 117 -2.97 -10.91 0.08
C VAL A 117 -4.25 -11.00 0.92
N GLY A 118 -4.63 -12.20 1.37
CA GLY A 118 -5.80 -12.38 2.23
C GLY A 118 -5.68 -11.62 3.57
N ALA A 119 -4.49 -11.66 4.17
CA ALA A 119 -4.18 -10.93 5.40
C ALA A 119 -4.28 -9.42 5.21
N SER A 120 -3.76 -8.90 4.10
CA SER A 120 -3.85 -7.47 3.77
C SER A 120 -5.30 -7.02 3.56
N MET A 121 -6.13 -7.85 2.91
CA MET A 121 -7.57 -7.55 2.76
C MET A 121 -8.31 -7.53 4.10
N LEU A 122 -8.04 -8.51 4.97
CA LEU A 122 -8.63 -8.56 6.32
C LEU A 122 -8.15 -7.39 7.19
N ALA A 123 -6.85 -7.10 7.15
CA ALA A 123 -6.24 -5.97 7.85
C ALA A 123 -6.86 -4.64 7.42
N TYR A 124 -7.01 -4.42 6.12
CA TYR A 124 -7.66 -3.24 5.57
C TYR A 124 -9.10 -3.08 6.09
N LEU A 125 -9.90 -4.15 6.09
CA LEU A 125 -11.28 -4.11 6.60
C LEU A 125 -11.33 -3.77 8.10
N LEU A 126 -10.49 -4.43 8.92
CA LEU A 126 -10.43 -4.16 10.35
C LEU A 126 -9.95 -2.73 10.65
N ALA A 127 -8.91 -2.29 9.95
CA ALA A 127 -8.39 -0.93 10.05
C ALA A 127 -9.46 0.11 9.72
N GLN A 128 -10.23 -0.12 8.65
CA GLN A 128 -11.31 0.79 8.26
C GLN A 128 -12.44 0.83 9.29
N PHE A 129 -12.83 -0.30 9.88
CA PHE A 129 -13.83 -0.30 10.95
C PHE A 129 -13.36 0.46 12.20
N ILE A 130 -12.08 0.33 12.55
CA ILE A 130 -11.49 1.01 13.70
C ILE A 130 -11.34 2.50 13.44
N ASP A 131 -10.90 2.88 12.24
CA ASP A 131 -10.84 4.28 11.81
C ASP A 131 -12.18 4.98 12.03
N ILE A 132 -13.26 4.40 11.48
CA ILE A 132 -14.61 4.96 11.59
C ILE A 132 -15.05 5.09 13.06
N ARG A 133 -14.83 4.04 13.87
CA ARG A 133 -15.22 4.06 15.30
C ARG A 133 -14.45 5.12 16.08
N ILE A 134 -13.13 5.18 15.92
CA ILE A 134 -12.27 6.12 16.64
C ILE A 134 -12.56 7.56 16.20
N PHE A 135 -12.75 7.79 14.89
CA PHE A 135 -13.14 9.10 14.37
C PHE A 135 -14.45 9.59 15.02
N HIS A 136 -15.47 8.74 15.07
CA HIS A 136 -16.77 9.09 15.66
C HIS A 136 -16.71 9.22 17.18
N PHE A 137 -15.92 8.39 17.86
CA PHE A 137 -15.66 8.50 19.29
C PHE A 137 -15.11 9.89 19.63
N TRP A 138 -14.05 10.32 18.94
CA TRP A 138 -13.47 11.65 19.15
C TRP A 138 -14.41 12.77 18.72
N LYS A 139 -15.16 12.62 17.62
CA LYS A 139 -16.17 13.60 17.21
C LYS A 139 -17.24 13.81 18.30
N LYS A 140 -17.69 12.74 18.96
CA LYS A 140 -18.66 12.81 20.07
C LYS A 140 -18.04 13.42 21.33
N LEU A 141 -16.83 13.01 21.70
CA LEU A 141 -16.14 13.48 22.89
C LEU A 141 -15.77 14.97 22.83
N THR A 142 -15.43 15.45 21.63
CA THR A 142 -15.02 16.85 21.39
C THR A 142 -16.17 17.76 21.00
N ASN A 143 -17.43 17.28 20.99
CA ASN A 143 -18.59 18.02 20.47
C ASN A 143 -18.34 18.59 19.06
N GLY A 144 -17.67 17.82 18.21
CA GLY A 144 -17.32 18.20 16.85
C GLY A 144 -16.10 19.11 16.70
N LYS A 145 -15.51 19.61 17.79
CA LYS A 145 -14.29 20.45 17.79
C LYS A 145 -13.04 19.61 17.49
N HIS A 146 -11.93 20.26 17.13
CA HIS A 146 -10.62 19.62 16.86
C HIS A 146 -10.66 18.50 15.79
N LEU A 147 -11.04 18.84 14.56
CA LEU A 147 -10.98 17.95 13.39
C LEU A 147 -9.62 17.26 13.22
N TRP A 148 -8.53 17.99 13.48
CA TRP A 148 -7.16 17.49 13.45
C TRP A 148 -6.97 16.27 14.37
N LEU A 149 -7.53 16.32 15.60
CA LEU A 149 -7.30 15.30 16.61
C LEU A 149 -7.98 14.00 16.20
N ARG A 150 -9.24 14.08 15.78
CA ARG A 150 -9.98 12.89 15.35
C ARG A 150 -9.40 12.26 14.09
N ASN A 151 -8.92 13.06 13.13
CA ASN A 151 -8.34 12.55 11.88
C ASN A 151 -7.01 11.84 12.12
N ASN A 152 -6.11 12.43 12.91
CA ASN A 152 -4.81 11.81 13.20
C ASN A 152 -4.95 10.63 14.15
N ALA A 153 -5.78 10.73 15.19
CA ALA A 153 -6.00 9.62 16.11
C ALA A 153 -6.63 8.41 15.41
N SER A 154 -7.58 8.62 14.50
CA SER A 154 -8.18 7.53 13.73
C SER A 154 -7.18 6.92 12.75
N THR A 155 -6.41 7.76 12.04
CA THR A 155 -5.39 7.31 11.07
C THR A 155 -4.26 6.53 11.75
N PHE A 156 -3.70 7.01 12.86
CA PHE A 156 -2.63 6.31 13.56
C PHE A 156 -3.11 4.98 14.13
N SER A 157 -4.32 4.95 14.71
CA SER A 157 -4.88 3.73 15.27
C SER A 157 -5.21 2.71 14.18
N SER A 158 -5.75 3.15 13.04
CA SER A 158 -6.09 2.26 11.93
C SER A 158 -4.84 1.70 11.25
N GLN A 159 -3.79 2.50 11.04
CA GLN A 159 -2.52 2.04 10.49
C GLN A 159 -1.77 1.07 11.42
N LEU A 160 -1.88 1.28 12.73
CA LEU A 160 -1.32 0.34 13.71
C LEU A 160 -2.05 -1.01 13.62
N VAL A 161 -3.39 -1.00 13.56
CA VAL A 161 -4.17 -2.23 13.47
C VAL A 161 -3.99 -2.93 12.12
N ASP A 162 -3.90 -2.18 11.03
CA ASP A 162 -3.56 -2.71 9.70
C ASP A 162 -2.25 -3.51 9.77
N THR A 163 -1.17 -2.84 10.20
CA THR A 163 0.17 -3.44 10.26
C THR A 163 0.22 -4.61 11.25
N ALA A 164 -0.44 -4.48 12.41
CA ALA A 164 -0.51 -5.56 13.40
C ALA A 164 -1.28 -6.76 12.86
N THR A 165 -2.41 -6.56 12.18
CA THR A 165 -3.22 -7.66 11.64
C THR A 165 -2.44 -8.43 10.58
N VAL A 166 -1.78 -7.74 9.65
CA VAL A 166 -0.94 -8.39 8.64
C VAL A 166 0.16 -9.22 9.30
N LEU A 167 0.89 -8.64 10.26
CA LEU A 167 1.97 -9.35 10.94
C LEU A 167 1.48 -10.53 11.78
N VAL A 168 0.35 -10.41 12.49
CA VAL A 168 -0.25 -11.52 13.24
C VAL A 168 -0.58 -12.68 12.31
N LEU A 169 -1.24 -12.41 11.18
CA LEU A 169 -1.61 -13.46 10.24
C LEU A 169 -0.39 -14.11 9.58
N LEU A 170 0.67 -13.34 9.29
CA LEU A 170 1.94 -13.90 8.80
C LEU A 170 2.68 -14.72 9.86
N CYS A 171 2.64 -14.32 11.14
CA CYS A 171 3.23 -15.10 12.22
C CYS A 171 2.46 -16.41 12.45
N LEU A 172 1.12 -16.36 12.40
CA LEU A 172 0.27 -17.55 12.50
C LEU A 172 0.47 -18.53 11.33
N ALA A 173 0.73 -18.00 10.14
CA ALA A 173 1.03 -18.79 8.95
C ALA A 173 2.48 -19.33 8.89
N GLY A 174 3.31 -19.02 9.90
CA GLY A 174 4.71 -19.45 9.96
C GLY A 174 5.66 -18.70 9.02
N GLY A 175 5.23 -17.58 8.44
CA GLY A 175 6.07 -16.76 7.56
C GLY A 175 7.04 -15.84 8.31
N ILE A 176 6.72 -15.48 9.55
CA ILE A 176 7.52 -14.60 10.41
C ILE A 176 7.53 -15.20 11.81
N ALA A 177 8.69 -15.17 12.47
CA ALA A 177 8.80 -15.62 13.86
C ALA A 177 8.26 -14.57 14.84
N TRP A 178 7.60 -15.02 15.91
CA TRP A 178 6.92 -14.14 16.88
C TRP A 178 7.85 -13.18 17.62
N ASP A 179 9.13 -13.53 17.77
CA ASP A 179 10.17 -12.66 18.35
C ASP A 179 10.43 -11.40 17.51
N LYS A 180 10.15 -11.45 16.19
CA LYS A 180 10.30 -10.33 15.26
C LYS A 180 9.08 -9.41 15.21
N PHE A 181 7.94 -9.84 15.76
CA PHE A 181 6.65 -9.15 15.64
C PHE A 181 6.74 -7.67 16.05
N TRP A 182 7.23 -7.39 17.26
CA TRP A 182 7.25 -6.03 17.81
C TRP A 182 8.19 -5.09 17.05
N VAL A 183 9.35 -5.61 16.63
CA VAL A 183 10.34 -4.84 15.86
C VAL A 183 9.78 -4.50 14.49
N LEU A 184 9.19 -5.46 13.78
CA LEU A 184 8.60 -5.25 12.46
C LEU A 184 7.35 -4.34 12.52
N LEU A 185 6.53 -4.46 13.57
CA LEU A 185 5.36 -3.59 13.77
C LEU A 185 5.79 -2.13 13.93
N LEU A 186 6.76 -1.88 14.82
CA LEU A 186 7.27 -0.53 15.06
C LEU A 186 7.94 0.04 13.81
N ASN A 187 8.82 -0.73 13.17
CA ASN A 187 9.54 -0.29 11.99
C ASN A 187 8.61 -0.02 10.80
N GLY A 188 7.65 -0.92 10.55
CA GLY A 188 6.67 -0.74 9.49
C GLY A 188 5.77 0.47 9.71
N PHE A 189 5.29 0.67 10.94
CA PHE A 189 4.47 1.83 11.30
C PHE A 189 5.26 3.14 11.15
N LEU A 190 6.46 3.24 11.72
CA LEU A 190 7.30 4.43 11.63
C LEU A 190 7.68 4.75 10.18
N PHE A 191 8.03 3.73 9.39
CA PHE A 191 8.35 3.91 7.97
C PHE A 191 7.17 4.51 7.21
N LYS A 192 5.95 3.96 7.40
CA LYS A 192 4.73 4.50 6.78
C LYS A 192 4.50 5.98 7.14
N VAL A 193 4.70 6.34 8.41
CA VAL A 193 4.54 7.72 8.87
C VAL A 193 5.59 8.65 8.23
N ILE A 194 6.86 8.25 8.22
CA ILE A 194 7.95 9.04 7.62
C ILE A 194 7.70 9.23 6.11
N MET A 195 7.31 8.17 5.40
CA MET A 195 7.05 8.26 3.98
C MET A 195 5.83 9.12 3.67
N ALA A 196 4.73 9.02 4.44
CA ALA A 196 3.58 9.90 4.27
C ALA A 196 3.94 11.39 4.44
N LEU A 197 4.84 11.72 5.38
CA LEU A 197 5.34 13.08 5.55
C LEU A 197 6.17 13.56 4.35
N ILE A 198 6.93 12.66 3.71
CA ILE A 198 7.74 12.96 2.51
C ILE A 198 6.86 13.04 1.25
N ASP A 199 5.84 12.19 1.15
CA ASP A 199 4.92 12.14 0.01
C ASP A 199 4.09 13.42 -0.09
N THR A 200 3.72 14.01 1.05
CA THR A 200 2.92 15.24 1.11
C THR A 200 3.51 16.40 0.28
N PRO A 201 4.76 16.88 0.50
CA PRO A 201 5.34 17.95 -0.31
C PRO A 201 5.51 17.55 -1.79
N ILE A 202 5.85 16.30 -2.08
CA ILE A 202 5.98 15.80 -3.46
C ILE A 202 4.64 15.88 -4.18
N LEU A 203 3.55 15.48 -3.53
CA LEU A 203 2.20 15.55 -4.04
C LEU A 203 1.82 16.99 -4.43
N TYR A 204 2.07 17.96 -3.55
CA TYR A 204 1.81 19.38 -3.86
C TYR A 204 2.58 19.87 -5.10
N ILE A 205 3.85 19.48 -5.23
CA ILE A 205 4.68 19.85 -6.40
C ILE A 205 4.09 19.23 -7.68
N VAL A 206 3.80 17.93 -7.66
CA VAL A 206 3.30 17.20 -8.83
C VAL A 206 1.92 17.71 -9.25
N ILE A 207 0.99 17.91 -8.31
CA ILE A 207 -0.33 18.48 -8.61
C ILE A 207 -0.19 19.87 -9.22
N ASN A 208 0.65 20.74 -8.67
CA ASN A 208 0.84 22.09 -9.20
C ASN A 208 1.40 22.07 -10.64
N LEU A 209 2.34 21.17 -10.93
CA LEU A 209 2.86 20.96 -12.29
C LEU A 209 1.79 20.45 -13.26
N ILE A 210 0.98 19.49 -12.83
CA ILE A 210 -0.13 18.95 -13.64
C ILE A 210 -1.17 20.05 -13.89
N ARG A 211 -1.59 20.78 -12.86
CA ARG A 211 -2.54 21.90 -12.98
C ARG A 211 -2.05 22.97 -13.95
N LYS A 212 -0.79 23.40 -13.84
CA LYS A 212 -0.19 24.35 -14.80
C LYS A 212 -0.19 23.81 -16.23
N ARG A 213 0.09 22.52 -16.42
CA ARG A 213 0.12 21.88 -17.74
C ARG A 213 -1.27 21.75 -18.39
N PHE A 214 -2.31 21.50 -17.59
CA PHE A 214 -3.69 21.35 -18.08
C PHE A 214 -4.55 22.61 -17.92
N LYS A 215 -3.99 23.70 -17.38
CA LYS A 215 -4.67 24.98 -17.07
C LYS A 215 -5.90 24.81 -16.17
N LEU A 216 -5.77 23.97 -15.15
CA LEU A 216 -6.85 23.68 -14.18
C LEU A 216 -6.83 24.68 -13.03
N GLN A 217 -8.02 25.07 -12.56
CA GLN A 217 -8.21 25.78 -11.31
C GLN A 217 -8.01 24.85 -10.10
N VAL A 218 -7.88 25.43 -8.91
CA VAL A 218 -7.80 24.66 -7.67
C VAL A 218 -9.12 23.93 -7.44
N GLY A 219 -9.07 22.60 -7.32
CA GLY A 219 -10.24 21.74 -7.16
C GLY A 219 -10.97 21.37 -8.47
N GLU A 220 -10.45 21.78 -9.63
CA GLU A 220 -11.03 21.40 -10.92
C GLU A 220 -10.55 20.00 -11.35
N GLU A 221 -11.50 19.11 -11.63
CA GLU A 221 -11.27 17.74 -12.10
C GLU A 221 -11.31 17.65 -13.63
N ILE A 222 -10.50 16.76 -14.22
CA ILE A 222 -10.55 16.46 -15.66
C ILE A 222 -11.57 15.34 -15.91
N GLU A 223 -12.62 15.67 -16.67
CA GLU A 223 -13.55 14.65 -17.19
C GLU A 223 -12.97 13.93 -18.43
N ILE A 224 -12.72 12.63 -18.25
CA ILE A 224 -12.30 11.67 -19.31
C ILE A 224 -13.17 10.42 -19.36
#